data_AF-A0AAV4WUT8-F1
#
_entry.id   AF-A0AAV4WUT8-F1
#
_cell.length_a   1.000
_cell.length_b   1.000
_cell.length_c   1.000
_cell.angle_alpha   90.00
_cell.angle_beta   90.00
_cell.angle_gamma   90.00
#
_symmetry.space_group_name_H-M   'P 1'
#
loop_
_entity.id
_entity.type
_entity.pdbx_description
1 polymer ?
#
loop_
_entity_poly.entity_id
_entity_poly.type
_entity_poly.pdbx_seq_one_letter_code
_entity_poly.pdbx_strand_id
1 'polypeptide(L)'
;MLKFSVIGEDETLQVSIIPYDSEVESRTFSIKFSVLDINGEAVTCGEAEVVFDYFLKGPECVLTLTKKEIMRNKSQYLRDDVLRLLYECNFSTGLVYEEIENTSCG
;
A
#
# COMPACT_ATOMS: atom_id res chain seq x y z
N MET A 1 -7.82 7.69 3.88
CA MET A 1 -7.17 7.64 5.21
C MET A 1 -6.31 6.38 5.29
N LEU A 2 -5.09 6.45 5.84
CA LEU A 2 -4.27 5.25 6.07
C LEU A 2 -4.50 4.71 7.49
N LYS A 3 -4.58 3.38 7.63
CA LYS A 3 -4.63 2.70 8.92
C LYS A 3 -3.44 1.76 9.04
N PHE A 4 -2.70 1.90 10.14
CA PHE A 4 -1.57 1.04 10.48
C PHE A 4 -2.00 0.00 11.50
N SER A 5 -1.61 -1.25 11.28
CA SER A 5 -1.86 -2.35 12.22
C SER A 5 -0.62 -3.24 12.31
N VAL A 6 -0.37 -3.79 13.49
CA VAL A 6 0.59 -4.88 13.68
C VAL A 6 -0.21 -6.17 13.80
N ILE A 7 0.12 -7.18 13.00
CA ILE A 7 -0.62 -8.43 12.94
C ILE A 7 0.30 -9.65 13.10
N GLY A 8 -0.26 -10.74 13.62
CA GLY A 8 0.42 -12.03 13.76
C GLY A 8 1.46 -12.10 14.89
N GLU A 9 1.97 -13.31 15.14
CA GLU A 9 2.99 -13.59 16.17
C GLU A 9 4.39 -13.06 15.78
N ASP A 10 4.62 -12.85 14.48
CA ASP A 10 5.86 -12.25 13.96
C ASP A 10 5.84 -10.72 13.97
N GLU A 11 4.76 -10.12 14.45
CA GLU A 11 4.58 -8.67 14.54
C GLU A 11 4.78 -8.00 13.17
N THR A 12 4.15 -8.58 12.16
CA THR A 12 4.15 -8.08 10.79
C THR A 12 3.46 -6.74 10.73
N LEU A 13 4.08 -5.78 10.05
CA LEU A 13 3.50 -4.47 9.84
C LEU A 13 2.58 -4.49 8.64
N GLN A 14 1.35 -4.03 8.82
CA GLN A 14 0.32 -3.96 7.79
C GLN A 14 -0.22 -2.54 7.68
N VAL A 15 -0.42 -2.09 6.45
CA VAL A 15 -1.05 -0.81 6.12
C VAL A 15 -2.31 -1.08 5.31
N SER A 16 -3.43 -0.54 5.77
CA SER A 16 -4.70 -0.56 5.03
C SER A 16 -5.03 0.84 4.54
N ILE A 17 -5.44 0.95 3.28
CA ILE A 17 -5.83 2.23 2.68
C ILE A 17 -7.33 2.33 2.69
N ILE A 18 -7.91 3.27 3.44
CA ILE A 18 -9.36 3.46 3.50
C ILE A 18 -9.75 4.52 2.45
N PRO A 19 -10.37 4.14 1.31
CA PRO A 19 -10.91 5.10 0.35
C PRO A 19 -12.08 5.86 0.99
N TYR A 20 -12.09 7.19 0.85
CA TYR A 20 -13.11 8.05 1.47
C TYR A 20 -14.27 8.35 0.53
N ASP A 21 -14.07 8.19 -0.78
CA ASP A 21 -14.93 8.78 -1.79
C ASP A 21 -15.60 7.68 -2.63
N SER A 22 -16.94 7.66 -2.65
CA SER A 22 -17.77 6.53 -3.11
C SER A 22 -18.37 6.71 -4.51
N GLU A 23 -18.06 7.80 -5.23
CA GLU A 23 -18.78 8.17 -6.46
C GLU A 23 -18.04 7.85 -7.79
N VAL A 24 -17.01 7.00 -7.80
CA VAL A 24 -16.23 6.72 -9.04
C VAL A 24 -16.24 5.24 -9.39
N GLU A 25 -16.67 4.94 -10.62
CA GLU A 25 -16.97 3.60 -11.15
C GLU A 25 -15.76 2.67 -11.25
N SER A 26 -14.56 3.20 -11.53
CA SER A 26 -13.33 2.41 -11.42
C SER A 26 -12.11 3.27 -11.08
N ARG A 27 -11.22 2.76 -10.24
CA ARG A 27 -9.97 3.44 -9.87
C ARG A 27 -8.79 2.50 -9.93
N THR A 28 -7.76 2.87 -10.65
CA THR A 28 -6.45 2.22 -10.53
C THR A 28 -5.68 2.94 -9.45
N PHE A 29 -5.02 2.19 -8.58
CA PHE A 29 -4.29 2.72 -7.46
C PHE A 29 -2.98 1.96 -7.31
N SER A 30 -1.86 2.68 -7.33
CA SER A 30 -0.57 2.12 -6.92
C SER A 30 -0.05 2.87 -5.71
N ILE A 31 0.45 2.13 -4.73
CA ILE A 31 1.14 2.70 -3.58
C ILE A 31 2.47 2.00 -3.37
N LYS A 32 3.45 2.79 -3.01
CA LYS A 32 4.76 2.32 -2.58
C LYS A 32 5.03 2.87 -1.19
N PHE A 33 5.49 2.01 -0.29
CA PHE A 33 5.90 2.36 1.06
C PHE A 33 7.42 2.26 1.19
N SER A 34 8.01 3.21 1.90
CA SER A 34 9.43 3.17 2.27
C SER A 34 9.60 3.57 3.73
N VAL A 35 10.50 2.92 4.44
CA VAL A 35 10.97 3.38 5.76
C VAL A 35 12.12 4.36 5.54
N LEU A 36 12.12 5.46 6.29
CA LEU A 36 13.28 6.33 6.37
C LEU A 36 14.25 5.78 7.40
N ASP A 37 15.49 5.56 6.99
CA ASP A 37 16.57 5.26 7.90
C ASP A 37 16.97 6.51 8.72
N ILE A 38 17.90 6.34 9.66
CA ILE A 38 18.43 7.48 10.43
C ILE A 38 19.11 8.52 9.54
N ASN A 39 19.70 8.18 8.41
CA ASN A 39 20.34 9.16 7.54
C ASN A 39 19.33 9.94 6.67
N GLY A 40 18.06 9.52 6.68
CA GLY A 40 17.00 10.08 5.83
C GLY A 40 16.94 9.42 4.45
N GLU A 41 17.60 8.28 4.27
CA GLU A 41 17.50 7.46 3.06
C GLU A 41 16.22 6.62 3.11
N ALA A 42 15.50 6.59 1.99
CA ALA A 42 14.26 5.84 1.85
C ALA A 42 14.55 4.40 1.40
N VAL A 43 14.21 3.43 2.25
CA VAL A 43 14.31 2.00 1.96
C VAL A 43 12.91 1.47 1.66
N THR A 44 12.68 1.04 0.41
CA THR A 44 11.39 0.48 0.00
C THR A 44 11.04 -0.75 0.83
N CYS A 45 9.84 -0.76 1.40
CA CYS A 45 9.38 -1.80 2.33
C CYS A 45 7.97 -2.31 2.03
N GLY A 46 7.38 -1.95 0.90
CA GLY A 46 6.07 -2.46 0.48
C GLY A 46 5.58 -1.79 -0.78
N GLU A 47 4.81 -2.51 -1.57
CA GLU A 47 4.16 -2.00 -2.77
C GLU A 47 2.84 -2.73 -2.95
N ALA A 48 1.83 -2.02 -3.47
CA ALA A 48 0.57 -2.62 -3.86
C ALA A 48 0.00 -1.88 -5.07
N GLU A 49 -0.46 -2.64 -6.06
CA GLU A 49 -1.22 -2.16 -7.20
C GLU A 49 -2.60 -2.80 -7.18
N VAL A 50 -3.64 -1.98 -7.14
CA VAL A 50 -5.03 -2.39 -6.97
C VAL A 50 -5.92 -1.68 -7.97
N VAL A 51 -6.76 -2.47 -8.62
CA VAL A 51 -7.88 -1.97 -9.41
C VAL A 51 -9.12 -2.06 -8.52
N PHE A 52 -9.69 -0.91 -8.17
CA PHE A 52 -10.96 -0.82 -7.47
C PHE A 52 -12.09 -0.90 -8.49
N ASP A 53 -12.92 -1.92 -8.31
CA ASP A 53 -14.30 -1.92 -8.73
C ASP A 53 -15.17 -1.63 -7.47
N TYR A 54 -16.31 -0.98 -7.66
CA TYR A 54 -17.09 -0.09 -6.77
C TYR A 54 -17.33 -0.47 -5.27
N PHE A 55 -16.83 -1.60 -4.75
CA PHE A 55 -17.25 -2.14 -3.44
C PHE A 55 -16.17 -2.78 -2.56
N LEU A 56 -14.89 -2.79 -2.94
CA LEU A 56 -13.91 -3.55 -2.18
C LEU A 56 -13.30 -2.74 -1.02
N LYS A 57 -13.18 -3.43 0.13
CA LYS A 57 -12.32 -3.02 1.24
C LYS A 57 -11.01 -2.49 0.65
N GLY A 58 -10.60 -1.34 1.16
CA GLY A 58 -9.31 -0.75 0.90
C GLY A 58 -8.16 -1.76 0.83
N PRO A 59 -7.19 -1.61 -0.09
CA PRO A 59 -6.13 -2.56 -0.24
C PRO A 59 -5.27 -2.63 1.02
N GLU A 60 -4.90 -3.86 1.32
CA GLU A 60 -4.03 -4.22 2.43
C GLU A 60 -2.63 -4.47 1.88
N CYS A 61 -1.68 -3.65 2.30
CA CYS A 61 -0.27 -3.82 1.99
C CYS A 61 0.44 -4.38 3.22
N VAL A 62 1.02 -5.57 3.06
CA VAL A 62 1.91 -6.15 4.05
C VAL A 62 3.31 -5.61 3.78
N LEU A 63 3.92 -4.97 4.77
CA LEU A 63 5.28 -4.48 4.64
C LEU A 63 6.25 -5.66 4.72
N THR A 64 7.33 -5.60 3.94
CA THR A 64 8.41 -6.58 3.98
C THR A 64 9.21 -6.52 5.28
N LEU A 65 9.17 -5.37 5.97
CA LEU A 65 9.79 -5.19 7.28
C LEU A 65 8.83 -5.59 8.41
N THR A 66 9.29 -6.50 9.26
CA THR A 66 8.64 -6.88 10.52
C THR A 66 9.08 -5.97 11.67
N LYS A 67 8.27 -5.87 12.72
CA LYS A 67 8.69 -5.20 13.96
C LYS A 67 9.95 -5.84 14.55
N LYS A 68 10.09 -7.19 14.49
CA LYS A 68 11.30 -7.89 14.97
C LYS A 68 12.56 -7.41 14.25
N GLU A 69 12.52 -7.24 12.92
CA GLU A 69 13.66 -6.77 12.14
C GLU A 69 14.00 -5.30 12.42
N ILE A 70 12.98 -4.45 12.56
CA ILE A 70 13.16 -3.05 12.92
C ILE A 70 13.80 -2.94 14.31
N MET A 71 13.35 -3.74 15.28
CA MET A 71 13.90 -3.75 16.63
C MET A 71 15.32 -4.31 16.69
N ARG A 72 15.67 -5.31 15.86
CA ARG A 72 17.05 -5.80 15.72
C ARG A 72 17.98 -4.75 15.13
N ASN A 73 17.47 -3.92 14.22
CA ASN A 73 18.23 -2.86 13.55
C ASN A 73 17.80 -1.46 14.05
N LYS A 74 17.56 -1.34 15.37
CA LYS A 74 17.03 -0.11 15.98
C LYS A 74 17.86 1.12 15.65
N SER A 75 19.18 1.00 15.68
CA SER A 75 20.12 2.09 15.34
C SER A 75 20.04 2.55 13.89
N GLN A 76 19.49 1.74 12.99
CA GLN A 76 19.32 2.07 11.57
C GLN A 76 17.98 2.72 11.28
N TYR A 77 16.89 2.28 11.93
CA TYR A 77 15.53 2.67 11.55
C TYR A 77 14.80 3.56 12.56
N LEU A 78 15.24 3.61 13.82
CA LEU A 78 14.52 4.27 14.91
C LEU A 78 15.33 5.42 15.51
N ARG A 79 15.34 6.57 14.82
CA ARG A 79 15.82 7.83 15.44
C ARG A 79 14.82 8.26 16.51
N ASP A 80 15.31 8.45 17.74
CA ASP A 80 14.50 8.85 18.90
C ASP A 80 13.31 7.92 19.17
N ASP A 81 13.48 6.62 18.90
CA ASP A 81 12.45 5.57 19.02
C ASP A 81 11.23 5.77 18.09
N VAL A 82 11.37 6.61 17.06
CA VAL A 82 10.32 6.88 16.07
C VAL A 82 10.65 6.19 14.75
N LEU A 83 9.74 5.35 14.27
CA LEU A 83 9.75 4.83 12.91
C LEU A 83 9.06 5.83 11.97
N ARG A 84 9.73 6.20 10.88
CA ARG A 84 9.18 7.11 9.87
C ARG A 84 8.88 6.32 8.60
N LEU A 85 7.63 6.39 8.16
CA LEU A 85 7.17 5.77 6.93
C LEU A 85 6.85 6.86 5.90
N LEU A 86 7.40 6.73 4.71
CA LEU A 86 7.02 7.46 3.52
C LEU A 86 6.12 6.60 2.65
N TYR A 87 5.22 7.26 1.94
CA TYR A 87 4.41 6.61 0.93
C TYR A 87 4.33 7.50 -0.32
N GLU A 88 4.34 6.85 -1.48
CA GLU A 88 4.04 7.46 -2.77
C GLU A 88 2.80 6.78 -3.32
N CYS A 89 1.82 7.57 -3.73
CA CYS A 89 0.52 7.07 -4.15
C CYS A 89 0.18 7.66 -5.51
N ASN A 90 -0.06 6.81 -6.50
CA ASN A 90 -0.62 7.20 -7.78
C ASN A 90 -2.06 6.68 -7.87
N PHE A 91 -2.98 7.56 -8.21
CA PHE A 91 -4.37 7.19 -8.45
C PHE A 91 -4.78 7.64 -9.84
N SER A 92 -5.54 6.80 -10.50
CA SER A 92 -6.18 7.09 -11.79
C SER A 92 -7.67 6.80 -11.66
N THR A 93 -8.49 7.69 -12.18
CA THR A 93 -9.94 7.55 -12.27
C THR A 93 -10.31 7.35 -13.73
N GLY A 94 -11.07 6.31 -14.05
CA GLY A 94 -11.46 6.03 -15.43
C GLY A 94 -12.77 5.26 -15.52
N LEU A 95 -13.25 5.08 -16.75
CA LEU A 95 -14.30 4.13 -17.09
C LEU A 95 -13.61 2.91 -17.69
N VAL A 96 -13.66 1.77 -17.00
CA VAL A 96 -13.21 0.49 -17.55
C VAL A 96 -14.33 -0.04 -18.43
N TYR A 97 -14.14 -0.01 -19.74
CA TYR A 97 -15.03 -0.67 -20.69
C TYR A 97 -14.44 -2.05 -21.02
N GLU A 98 -15.13 -3.11 -20.61
CA GLU A 98 -14.84 -4.47 -21.10
C GLU A 98 -15.51 -4.61 -22.49
N GLU A 99 -14.76 -4.34 -23.57
CA GLU A 99 -15.23 -4.64 -24.92
C GLU A 99 -15.15 -6.16 -25.17
N ILE A 100 -16.31 -6.81 -25.26
CA ILE A 100 -16.40 -8.18 -25.78
C ILE A 100 -16.32 -8.06 -27.31
N GLU A 101 -15.15 -8.34 -27.90
CA GLU A 101 -15.04 -8.54 -29.34
C GLU A 101 -15.85 -9.79 -29.74
N ASN A 102 -17.08 -9.58 -30.17
CA ASN A 102 -17.86 -10.61 -30.86
C ASN A 102 -17.25 -10.82 -32.26
N THR A 103 -16.27 -11.72 -32.38
CA THR A 103 -15.84 -12.22 -33.69
C THR A 103 -16.91 -13.18 -34.22
N SER A 104 -17.96 -12.65 -34.84
CA SER A 104 -18.81 -13.47 -35.72
C SER A 104 -18.06 -13.67 -37.03
N CYS A 105 -17.38 -14.81 -37.18
CA CYS A 105 -16.94 -15.28 -38.50
C CYS A 105 -18.18 -15.67 -39.30
N GLY A 106 -18.48 -14.89 -40.36
CA GLY A 106 -19.47 -15.24 -41.39
C GLY A 106 -18.90 -16.17 -42.45
#